data_AF-A0A5N8UKE8-F1
#
_entry.id   AF-A0A5N8UKE8-F1
#
_cell.length_a   1.000
_cell.length_b   1.000
_cell.length_c   1.000
_cell.angle_alpha   90.00
_cell.angle_beta   90.00
_cell.angle_gamma   90.00
#
_symmetry.space_group_name_H-M   'P 1'
#
loop_
_entity.id
_entity.type
_entity.pdbx_description
1 polymer ?
#
loop_
_entity_poly.entity_id
_entity_poly.type
_entity_poly.pdbx_seq_one_letter_code
_entity_poly.pdbx_strand_id
1 'polypeptide(L)' 'MTSYKEYKVVHIVEGGCGTIFLGSSGLPLKKMEATLNEQAAEGWQVVFQVIERKRFWLFWSREAVIVTLGRNG' A
#
# COMPACT_ATOMS: atom_id res chain seq x y z
N MET A 1 -0.27 -19.65 -16.14
CA MET A 1 0.34 -18.38 -15.69
C MET A 1 -0.48 -17.25 -16.27
N THR A 2 -1.07 -16.40 -15.43
CA THR A 2 -1.81 -15.22 -15.86
C THR A 2 -0.81 -14.24 -16.50
N SER A 3 -0.92 -14.01 -17.81
CA SER A 3 -0.05 -13.06 -18.53
C SER A 3 -0.68 -11.68 -18.48
N TYR A 4 -0.17 -10.79 -17.62
CA TYR A 4 -0.60 -9.41 -17.56
C TYR A 4 -0.02 -8.60 -18.72
N LYS A 5 -0.85 -7.75 -19.35
CA LYS A 5 -0.43 -6.84 -20.42
C LYS A 5 0.12 -5.54 -19.85
N GLU A 6 -0.41 -5.13 -18.70
CA GLU A 6 -0.07 -3.88 -18.04
C GLU A 6 0.25 -4.12 -16.57
N TYR A 7 1.22 -3.36 -16.06
CA TYR A 7 1.62 -3.38 -14.66
C TYR A 7 1.59 -1.98 -14.06
N LYS A 8 1.16 -1.88 -12.82
CA LYS A 8 1.18 -0.66 -12.02
C LYS A 8 1.72 -0.95 -10.63
N VAL A 9 2.55 -0.06 -10.10
CA VAL A 9 3.02 -0.14 -8.71
C VAL A 9 2.36 0.97 -7.91
N VAL A 10 1.73 0.61 -6.80
CA VAL A 10 1.08 1.54 -5.87
C VAL A 10 1.83 1.51 -4.54
N HIS A 11 2.24 2.68 -4.08
CA HIS A 11 2.92 2.86 -2.80
C HIS A 11 1.98 3.51 -1.80
N ILE A 12 1.54 2.75 -0.82
CA ILE A 12 0.55 3.15 0.18
C ILE A 12 1.28 3.42 1.49
N VAL A 13 1.40 4.70 1.83
CA VAL A 13 1.96 5.17 3.08
C VAL A 13 0.91 5.89 3.92
N GLU A 14 1.03 5.75 5.25
CA GLU A 14 0.36 6.64 6.18
C GLU A 14 0.95 8.06 5.99
N GLY A 15 0.09 9.03 5.66
CA GLY A 15 0.48 10.42 5.48
C GLY A 15 0.71 11.06 6.84
N GLY A 16 1.93 11.57 7.08
CA GLY A 16 2.40 12.06 8.37
C GLY A 16 1.79 13.38 8.87
N CYS A 17 0.47 13.59 8.74
CA CYS A 17 -0.20 14.77 9.29
C CYS A 17 -1.35 14.47 10.28
N GLY A 18 -1.69 13.19 10.51
CA GLY A 18 -2.71 12.80 11.50
C GLY A 18 -2.14 12.30 12.85
N THR A 19 -0.88 11.86 12.85
CA THR A 19 -0.33 10.99 13.92
C THR A 19 0.92 11.54 14.59
N ILE A 20 1.20 12.85 14.45
CA ILE A 20 2.31 13.51 15.17
C ILE A 20 2.08 13.46 16.70
N PHE A 21 0.88 13.14 17.18
CA PHE A 21 0.58 13.19 18.62
C PHE A 21 0.48 11.85 19.37
N LEU A 22 0.20 10.69 18.75
CA LEU A 22 -0.11 9.48 19.53
C LEU A 22 0.34 8.17 18.85
N GLY A 23 1.63 7.88 18.94
CA GLY A 23 2.12 6.60 19.48
C GLY A 23 1.84 5.25 18.80
N SER A 24 1.14 5.15 17.66
CA SER A 24 1.11 3.89 16.91
C SER A 24 0.81 4.13 15.42
N SER A 25 1.87 4.27 14.61
CA SER A 25 1.75 4.13 13.15
C SER A 25 1.82 2.63 12.82
N GLY A 26 0.66 1.98 12.85
CA GLY A 26 0.48 0.64 12.32
C GLY A 26 0.18 0.69 10.81
N LEU A 27 0.30 -0.46 10.15
CA LEU A 27 0.04 -0.62 8.73
C LEU A 27 -1.32 0.01 8.35
N PRO A 28 -1.38 0.90 7.33
CA PRO A 28 -2.58 1.65 7.01
C PRO A 28 -3.62 0.78 6.28
N LEU A 29 -4.17 -0.22 6.97
CA LEU A 29 -5.07 -1.25 6.44
C LEU A 29 -6.29 -0.64 5.74
N LYS A 30 -6.99 0.30 6.38
CA LYS A 30 -8.18 0.94 5.79
C LYS A 30 -7.87 1.67 4.49
N LYS A 31 -6.74 2.38 4.44
CA LYS A 31 -6.29 3.09 3.24
C LYS A 31 -5.90 2.10 2.15
N MET A 32 -5.22 1.03 2.52
CA MET A 32 -4.87 -0.07 1.62
C MET A 32 -6.12 -0.71 1.02
N GLU A 33 -7.10 -1.09 1.84
CA GLU A 33 -8.37 -1.68 1.39
C GLU A 33 -9.13 -0.76 0.44
N ALA A 34 -9.27 0.52 0.78
CA ALA A 34 -9.94 1.50 -0.07
C ALA A 34 -9.24 1.62 -1.44
N THR A 35 -7.92 1.79 -1.44
CA THR A 35 -7.13 1.87 -2.68
C THR A 35 -7.24 0.58 -3.49
N LEU A 36 -7.14 -0.60 -2.87
CA LEU A 36 -7.26 -1.86 -3.60
C LEU A 36 -8.66 -2.06 -4.20
N ASN A 37 -9.72 -1.65 -3.50
CA ASN A 37 -11.08 -1.73 -4.01
C ASN A 37 -11.30 -0.81 -5.22
N GLU A 38 -10.79 0.42 -5.17
CA GLU A 38 -10.80 1.34 -6.32
C GLU A 38 -10.07 0.73 -7.52
N GLN A 39 -8.89 0.15 -7.27
CA GLN A 39 -8.09 -0.49 -8.31
C GLN A 39 -8.76 -1.75 -8.87
N ALA A 40 -9.42 -2.54 -8.04
CA ALA A 40 -10.19 -3.69 -8.47
C ALA A 40 -11.40 -3.28 -9.34
N ALA A 41 -12.07 -2.16 -9.00
CA ALA A 41 -13.16 -1.61 -9.81
C ALA A 41 -12.69 -1.17 -11.21
N GLU A 42 -11.46 -0.70 -11.32
CA GLU A 42 -10.78 -0.41 -12.60
C GLU A 42 -10.30 -1.67 -13.35
N GLY A 43 -10.45 -2.87 -12.77
CA GLY A 43 -10.03 -4.14 -13.38
C GLY A 43 -8.58 -4.54 -13.12
N TRP A 44 -7.90 -3.89 -12.18
CA TRP A 44 -6.55 -4.29 -11.74
C TRP A 44 -6.61 -5.46 -10.76
N GLN A 45 -5.61 -6.35 -10.84
CA GLN A 45 -5.44 -7.49 -9.95
C GLN A 45 -4.12 -7.40 -9.19
N VAL A 46 -4.11 -7.78 -7.91
CA VAL A 46 -2.88 -7.85 -7.12
C VAL A 46 -2.02 -9.01 -7.59
N VAL A 47 -0.79 -8.70 -8.01
CA VAL A 47 0.22 -9.68 -8.44
C VAL A 47 1.20 -9.99 -7.31
N PHE A 48 1.67 -8.95 -6.64
CA PHE A 48 2.63 -9.05 -5.56
C PHE A 48 2.44 -7.91 -4.58
N GLN A 49 2.59 -8.20 -3.28
CA GLN A 49 2.53 -7.21 -2.22
C GLN A 49 3.75 -7.39 -1.31
N VAL A 50 4.42 -6.29 -1.00
CA VAL A 50 5.48 -6.25 0.01
C VAL A 50 5.18 -5.18 1.05
N ILE A 51 5.40 -5.55 2.31
CA ILE A 51 5.29 -4.64 3.44
C ILE A 51 6.70 -4.18 3.77
N GLU A 52 6.90 -2.87 3.75
CA GLU A 52 8.14 -2.23 4.14
C GLU A 52 7.96 -1.58 5.50
N ARG A 53 8.74 -2.03 6.48
CA ARG A 53 8.79 -1.42 7.81
C ARG A 53 10.11 -0.71 7.99
N LYS A 54 10.07 0.63 8.03
CA LYS A 54 11.24 1.46 8.32
C LYS A 54 11.12 2.09 9.70
N ARG A 55 12.14 1.88 10.52
CA ARG A 55 12.30 2.62 11.78
C ARG A 55 12.57 4.09 11.46
N PHE A 56 11.77 4.98 12.04
CA PHE A 56 11.88 6.41 11.89
C PHE A 56 12.17 7.03 13.27
N TRP A 57 13.38 7.53 13.49
CA TRP A 57 13.81 8.09 14.79
C TRP A 57 13.66 7.10 15.98
N LEU A 58 13.78 7.60 17.22
CA LEU A 58 13.89 6.76 18.42
C LEU A 58 12.65 5.89 18.70
N PHE A 59 11.43 6.40 18.41
CA PHE A 59 10.15 5.73 18.74
C PHE A 59 9.11 5.68 17.62
N TRP A 60 9.36 6.24 16.44
CA TRP A 60 8.41 6.15 15.32
C TRP A 60 8.80 5.01 14.38
N SER A 61 7.81 4.34 13.81
CA SER A 61 8.01 3.44 12.67
C SER A 61 7.05 3.86 11.58
N ARG A 62 7.55 3.98 10.36
CA ARG A 62 6.70 4.16 9.18
C ARG A 62 6.58 2.81 8.50
N GLU A 63 5.34 2.33 8.41
CA GLU A 63 4.99 1.17 7.62
C GLU A 63 4.44 1.64 6.28
N ALA A 64 4.91 0.99 5.22
CA ALA A 64 4.48 1.23 3.85
C ALA A 64 4.09 -0.10 3.21
N VAL A 65 3.09 -0.08 2.36
CA VAL A 65 2.73 -1.24 1.54
C VAL A 65 2.97 -0.89 0.09
N ILE A 66 3.79 -1.70 -0.57
CA ILE A 66 4.02 -1.60 -2.01
C ILE A 66 3.25 -2.74 -2.64
N VAL A 67 2.29 -2.40 -3.50
CA VAL A 67 1.47 -3.37 -4.22
C VAL A 67 1.77 -3.25 -5.70
N THR A 68 2.13 -4.37 -6.31
CA THR A 68 2.20 -4.51 -7.76
C THR A 68 0.87 -5.07 -8.25
N LEU A 69 0.24 -4.31 -9.12
CA LEU A 69 -1.00 -4.63 -9.80
C LEU A 69 -0.70 -5.03 -11.25
N GLY A 70 -1.48 -5.97 -11.76
CA GLY A 70 -1.48 -6.40 -13.14
C GLY A 70 -2.88 -6.29 -13.72
N ARG A 71 -2.98 -5.91 -15.00
CA ARG A 71 -4.25 -5.89 -15.73
C ARG A 71 -4.10 -6.63 -17.05
N ASN A 72 -5.13 -7.40 -17.38
CA ASN A 72 -5.34 -7.92 -18.71
C ASN A 72 -6.28 -6.93 -19.40
N GLY A 73 -5.74 -6.11 -20.29
CA GLY A 73 -6.56 -5.23 -21.13
C GLY A 73 -7.52 -6.02 -22.01
#